data_AF-A0A3L7P4T2-F1
#
_entry.id   AF-A0A3L7P4T2-F1
#
_cell.length_a   1.000
_cell.length_b   1.000
_cell.length_c   1.000
_cell.angle_alpha   90.00
_cell.angle_beta   90.00
_cell.angle_gamma   90.00
#
_symmetry.space_group_name_H-M   'P 1'
#
loop_
_entity.id
_entity.type
_entity.pdbx_description
1 polymer ?
#
loop_
_entity_poly.entity_id
_entity_poly.type
_entity_poly.pdbx_seq_one_letter_code
_entity_poly.pdbx_strand_id
1 'polypeptide(L)'
;MGRKAVGFFVLFSLVLVGLSHPAWSQAPSEKPGKLKNSIGMEFASIPAGKFLMGTPETEKERDPNETRHEVTLTQGFRLGVHEVTQGQYEQVMGKNPSYFKGAMLPVETVSYEDALEFCQKLSDLPAEKAVGRKYRLPTEAEWEYCSRAGTSTPFHFGHEMKGTQANCDGNFPYGTTEKGPYLKKTSPVGSYPANA
;
A
#
# COMPACT_ATOMS: atom_id res chain seq x y z
N MET A 1 -20.18 -11.66 -16.87
CA MET A 1 -19.54 -12.18 -15.65
C MET A 1 -18.21 -11.46 -15.50
N GLY A 2 -18.30 -10.17 -15.13
CA GLY A 2 -17.12 -9.31 -14.95
C GLY A 2 -16.48 -9.73 -13.64
N ARG A 3 -15.44 -10.54 -13.73
CA ARG A 3 -14.53 -10.73 -12.61
C ARG A 3 -13.91 -9.35 -12.42
N LYS A 4 -14.29 -8.63 -11.36
CA LYS A 4 -13.34 -7.72 -10.72
C LYS A 4 -12.04 -8.50 -10.69
N ALA A 5 -10.98 -7.92 -11.22
CA ALA A 5 -9.66 -8.43 -10.95
C ALA A 5 -9.49 -8.29 -9.43
N VAL A 6 -9.96 -9.29 -8.67
CA VAL A 6 -9.37 -9.69 -7.40
C VAL A 6 -8.02 -10.29 -7.80
N GLY A 7 -7.16 -9.41 -8.31
CA GLY A 7 -5.75 -9.66 -8.39
C GLY A 7 -5.31 -9.65 -6.94
N PHE A 8 -5.18 -10.84 -6.38
CA PHE A 8 -4.23 -11.15 -5.32
C PHE A 8 -2.83 -10.72 -5.82
N PHE A 9 -2.59 -9.41 -5.88
CA PHE A 9 -1.26 -8.84 -5.94
C PHE A 9 -1.00 -8.42 -4.51
N VAL A 10 -0.14 -9.17 -3.84
CA VAL A 10 0.43 -8.81 -2.55
C VAL A 10 1.03 -7.41 -2.71
N LEU A 11 0.26 -6.40 -2.31
CA LEU A 11 0.65 -5.00 -2.36
C LEU A 11 1.45 -4.73 -1.09
N PHE A 12 2.75 -4.93 -1.20
CA PHE A 12 3.71 -4.70 -0.15
C PHE A 12 3.68 -3.25 0.30
N SER A 13 3.20 -3.01 1.50
CA SER A 13 3.31 -1.69 2.10
C SER A 13 3.57 -1.84 3.58
N LEU A 14 4.64 -1.22 4.05
CA LEU A 14 5.44 -1.84 5.07
C LEU A 14 5.49 -0.97 6.35
N VAL A 15 5.23 -1.57 7.53
CA VAL A 15 4.92 -0.87 8.80
C VAL A 15 6.04 -0.97 9.84
N LEU A 16 6.19 0.08 10.65
CA LEU A 16 7.22 0.28 11.67
C LEU A 16 6.62 0.31 13.08
N VAL A 17 7.13 -0.49 14.03
CA VAL A 17 6.67 -0.50 15.43
C VAL A 17 7.86 -0.48 16.41
N GLY A 18 7.85 0.46 17.35
CA GLY A 18 8.76 0.55 18.49
C GLY A 18 8.07 0.16 19.81
N LEU A 19 8.80 -0.48 20.73
CA LEU A 19 8.32 -0.85 22.08
C LEU A 19 8.49 0.32 23.06
N SER A 20 7.49 0.62 23.88
CA SER A 20 7.51 1.71 24.86
C SER A 20 7.39 1.25 26.32
N HIS A 21 8.26 1.80 27.19
CA HIS A 21 8.08 1.89 28.64
C HIS A 21 7.31 3.18 29.00
N PRO A 22 6.68 3.28 30.20
CA PRO A 22 5.82 4.39 30.54
C PRO A 22 6.60 5.51 31.23
N ALA A 23 6.74 6.64 30.54
CA ALA A 23 6.90 7.96 31.15
C ALA A 23 6.37 8.98 30.15
N TRP A 24 5.35 9.74 30.53
CA TRP A 24 4.86 10.87 29.73
C TRP A 24 5.98 11.89 29.57
N SER A 25 6.68 11.82 28.45
CA SER A 25 7.33 12.95 27.81
C SER A 25 6.51 13.26 26.58
N GLN A 26 6.09 14.52 26.42
CA GLN A 26 5.54 14.95 25.14
C GLN A 26 6.67 14.83 24.11
N ALA A 27 6.65 13.73 23.36
CA ALA A 27 7.48 13.61 22.17
C ALA A 27 7.12 14.79 21.25
N PRO A 28 8.12 15.46 20.65
CA PRO A 28 7.83 16.53 19.72
C PRO A 28 6.95 15.93 18.62
N SER A 29 5.81 16.58 18.36
CA SER A 29 4.92 16.16 17.26
C SER A 29 5.76 16.16 15.98
N GLU A 30 6.16 14.98 15.52
CA GLU A 30 6.76 14.85 14.19
C GLU A 30 5.73 15.41 13.21
N LYS A 31 6.09 16.49 12.53
CA LYS A 31 5.28 17.08 11.48
C LYS A 31 4.84 15.95 10.54
N PRO A 32 3.59 15.91 10.04
CA PRO A 32 3.20 14.97 9.01
C PRO A 32 4.14 15.19 7.82
N GLY A 33 5.07 14.26 7.67
CA GLY A 33 6.23 14.40 6.81
C GLY A 33 6.64 13.03 6.30
N LYS A 34 6.97 12.97 5.02
CA LYS A 34 7.48 11.77 4.38
C LYS A 34 8.84 11.43 4.99
N LEU A 35 8.96 10.25 5.59
CA LEU A 35 10.25 9.71 6.01
C LEU A 35 10.89 9.01 4.81
N LYS A 36 12.17 9.26 4.58
CA LYS A 36 12.96 8.52 3.59
C LYS A 36 13.96 7.63 4.31
N ASN A 37 13.96 6.33 4.01
CA ASN A 37 14.90 5.39 4.61
C ASN A 37 16.24 5.33 3.84
N SER A 38 17.18 4.49 4.29
CA SER A 38 18.53 4.39 3.73
C SER A 38 18.60 3.90 2.28
N ILE A 39 17.56 3.22 1.79
CA ILE A 39 17.46 2.76 0.40
C ILE A 39 16.55 3.67 -0.46
N GLY A 40 16.12 4.79 0.12
CA GLY A 40 15.35 5.81 -0.58
C GLY A 40 13.84 5.55 -0.70
N MET A 41 13.29 4.58 0.04
CA MET A 41 11.83 4.42 0.15
C MET A 41 11.21 5.57 0.94
N GLU A 42 10.11 6.11 0.45
CA GLU A 42 9.30 7.12 1.14
C GLU A 42 8.17 6.48 1.94
N PHE A 43 7.93 6.98 3.15
CA PHE A 43 6.88 6.52 4.05
C PHE A 43 6.02 7.70 4.53
N ALA A 44 4.70 7.59 4.35
CA ALA A 44 3.73 8.52 4.90
C ALA A 44 3.45 8.20 6.37
N SER A 45 3.21 9.24 7.18
CA SER A 45 2.77 9.06 8.58
C SER A 45 1.25 8.97 8.60
N ILE A 46 0.74 7.87 9.11
CA ILE A 46 -0.69 7.56 9.15
C ILE A 46 -1.17 7.70 10.60
N PRO A 47 -2.12 8.60 10.90
CA PRO A 47 -2.61 8.75 12.26
C PRO A 47 -3.45 7.55 12.70
N ALA A 48 -3.46 7.31 14.01
CA ALA A 48 -4.46 6.46 14.64
C ALA A 48 -5.87 6.96 14.26
N GLY A 49 -6.84 6.07 14.18
CA GLY A 49 -8.18 6.44 13.77
C GLY A 49 -9.16 5.30 13.74
N LYS A 50 -10.39 5.65 13.39
CA LYS A 50 -11.50 4.72 13.20
C LYS A 50 -12.03 4.86 11.80
N PHE A 51 -12.41 3.74 11.19
CA PHE A 51 -13.08 3.74 9.90
C PHE A 51 -14.00 2.54 9.76
N LEU A 52 -14.89 2.62 8.79
CA LEU A 52 -15.74 1.52 8.41
C LEU A 52 -15.03 0.71 7.32
N MET A 53 -14.52 -0.47 7.68
CA MET A 53 -13.88 -1.40 6.76
C MET A 53 -14.95 -2.23 6.04
N GLY A 54 -14.70 -2.61 4.79
CA GLY A 54 -15.62 -3.36 3.94
C GLY A 54 -16.57 -2.47 3.14
N THR A 55 -17.51 -3.10 2.45
CA THR A 55 -18.23 -2.48 1.33
C THR A 55 -19.74 -2.43 1.58
N PRO A 56 -20.45 -1.33 1.24
CA PRO A 56 -21.91 -1.27 1.34
C PRO A 56 -22.61 -2.40 0.59
N GLU A 57 -23.69 -2.93 1.16
CA GLU A 57 -24.48 -4.02 0.55
C GLU A 57 -25.01 -3.65 -0.84
N THR A 58 -25.25 -2.36 -1.07
CA THR A 58 -25.74 -1.81 -2.35
C THR A 58 -24.64 -1.55 -3.36
N GLU A 59 -23.36 -1.70 -2.99
CA GLU A 59 -22.27 -1.46 -3.92
C GLU A 59 -22.21 -2.54 -4.99
N LYS A 60 -22.11 -2.10 -6.24
CA LYS A 60 -22.03 -3.00 -7.39
C LYS A 60 -20.82 -3.92 -7.27
N GLU A 61 -21.03 -5.20 -7.60
CA GLU A 61 -19.98 -6.22 -7.65
C GLU A 61 -19.26 -6.48 -6.32
N ARG A 62 -19.89 -6.17 -5.17
CA ARG A 62 -19.39 -6.53 -3.84
C ARG A 62 -19.31 -8.06 -3.67
N ASP A 63 -18.23 -8.56 -3.07
CA ASP A 63 -18.13 -9.94 -2.60
C ASP A 63 -18.86 -10.15 -1.25
N PRO A 64 -19.52 -11.29 -1.02
CA PRO A 64 -20.11 -11.63 0.28
C PRO A 64 -19.21 -11.39 1.50
N ASN A 65 -17.89 -11.59 1.38
CA ASN A 65 -16.95 -11.44 2.50
C ASN A 65 -16.60 -9.98 2.85
N GLU A 66 -16.99 -8.99 2.04
CA GLU A 66 -16.71 -7.56 2.26
C GLU A 66 -17.70 -6.92 3.25
N THR A 67 -18.02 -7.59 4.36
CA THR A 67 -19.05 -7.13 5.31
C THR A 67 -18.56 -5.92 6.10
N ARG A 68 -19.38 -4.87 6.19
CA ARG A 68 -19.00 -3.63 6.87
C ARG A 68 -18.89 -3.82 8.38
N HIS A 69 -17.77 -3.37 8.95
CA HIS A 69 -17.54 -3.36 10.39
C HIS A 69 -16.60 -2.21 10.78
N GLU A 70 -16.76 -1.65 11.98
CA GLU A 70 -15.88 -0.60 12.47
C GLU A 70 -14.53 -1.21 12.88
N VAL A 71 -13.44 -0.62 12.40
CA VAL A 71 -12.09 -0.95 12.84
C VAL A 71 -11.47 0.27 13.50
N THR A 72 -10.79 0.04 14.64
CA THR A 72 -10.02 1.07 15.36
C THR A 72 -8.54 0.75 15.27
N LEU A 73 -7.78 1.61 14.60
CA LEU A 73 -6.33 1.60 14.63
C LEU A 73 -5.87 2.45 15.82
N THR A 74 -5.48 1.79 16.91
CA THR A 74 -5.19 2.45 18.20
C THR A 74 -3.87 3.21 18.21
N GLN A 75 -2.99 2.98 17.24
CA GLN A 75 -1.69 3.61 17.12
C GLN A 75 -1.50 4.14 15.70
N GLY A 76 -0.84 5.29 15.60
CA GLY A 76 -0.34 5.77 14.32
C GLY A 76 0.80 4.87 13.84
N PHE A 77 0.97 4.80 12.53
CA PHE A 77 1.99 3.98 11.89
C PHE A 77 2.53 4.69 10.66
N ARG A 78 3.48 4.05 9.97
CA ARG A 78 4.02 4.55 8.71
C ARG A 78 3.75 3.52 7.62
N LEU A 79 3.38 3.98 6.43
CA LEU A 79 3.14 3.12 5.27
C LEU A 79 3.95 3.62 4.08
N GLY A 80 4.51 2.69 3.30
CA GLY A 80 5.21 3.03 2.06
C GLY A 80 4.30 3.82 1.11
N VAL A 81 4.80 4.95 0.60
CA VAL A 81 4.05 5.82 -0.34
C VAL A 81 3.83 5.14 -1.69
N HIS A 82 4.71 4.22 -2.03
CA HIS A 82 4.72 3.47 -3.27
C HIS A 82 4.88 1.98 -2.98
N GLU A 83 4.47 1.13 -3.92
CA GLU A 83 4.90 -0.27 -3.90
C GLU A 83 6.44 -0.35 -3.90
N VAL A 84 6.99 -1.42 -3.32
CA VAL A 84 8.43 -1.68 -3.35
C VAL A 84 8.87 -1.78 -4.81
N THR A 85 9.82 -0.92 -5.21
CA THR A 85 10.31 -0.93 -6.58
C THR A 85 11.31 -2.06 -6.82
N GLN A 86 11.51 -2.44 -8.08
CA GLN A 86 12.50 -3.44 -8.45
C GLN A 86 13.91 -3.06 -8.00
N GLY A 87 14.30 -1.77 -8.13
CA GLY A 87 15.62 -1.32 -7.67
C GLY A 87 15.79 -1.41 -6.16
N GLN A 88 14.76 -1.08 -5.39
CA GLN A 88 14.76 -1.21 -3.93
C GLN A 88 14.84 -2.67 -3.50
N TYR A 89 14.04 -3.53 -4.14
CA TYR A 89 14.03 -4.96 -3.87
C TYR A 89 15.39 -5.60 -4.17
N GLU A 90 15.96 -5.30 -5.33
CA GLU A 90 17.27 -5.83 -5.75
C GLU A 90 18.40 -5.35 -4.83
N GLN A 91 18.35 -4.09 -4.35
CA GLN A 91 19.33 -3.58 -3.39
C GLN A 91 19.34 -4.35 -2.06
N VAL A 92 18.18 -4.83 -1.60
CA VAL A 92 18.05 -5.57 -0.33
C VAL A 92 18.23 -7.08 -0.52
N MET A 93 17.69 -7.63 -1.60
CA MET A 93 17.58 -9.08 -1.81
C MET A 93 18.68 -9.63 -2.72
N GLY A 94 19.38 -8.78 -3.47
CA GLY A 94 20.40 -9.19 -4.45
C GLY A 94 19.85 -9.92 -5.68
N LYS A 95 18.52 -9.93 -5.86
CA LYS A 95 17.82 -10.57 -6.99
C LYS A 95 16.64 -9.73 -7.44
N ASN A 96 16.24 -9.86 -8.69
CA ASN A 96 15.05 -9.23 -9.26
C ASN A 96 14.22 -10.27 -10.03
N PRO A 97 13.16 -10.84 -9.42
CA PRO A 97 12.35 -11.90 -10.03
C PRO A 97 11.32 -11.40 -11.06
N SER A 98 11.14 -10.08 -11.20
CA SER A 98 10.04 -9.50 -11.97
C SER A 98 10.10 -9.87 -13.46
N TYR A 99 8.96 -10.19 -14.04
CA TYR A 99 8.78 -10.38 -15.47
C TYR A 99 8.95 -9.06 -16.25
N PHE A 100 8.24 -7.99 -15.86
CA PHE A 100 8.42 -6.67 -16.44
C PHE A 100 9.67 -6.03 -15.85
N LYS A 101 10.52 -5.39 -16.64
CA LYS A 101 11.80 -4.85 -16.17
C LYS A 101 11.82 -3.32 -16.14
N GLY A 102 12.25 -2.77 -15.01
CA GLY A 102 12.52 -1.35 -14.83
C GLY A 102 12.69 -0.99 -13.35
N ALA A 103 13.75 -0.24 -13.00
CA ALA A 103 14.12 0.02 -11.61
C ALA A 103 13.01 0.72 -10.78
N MET A 104 12.17 1.52 -11.43
CA MET A 104 11.05 2.24 -10.82
C MET A 104 9.69 1.52 -10.99
N LEU A 105 9.65 0.38 -11.66
CA LEU A 105 8.46 -0.47 -11.68
C LEU A 105 8.33 -1.18 -10.32
N PRO A 106 7.11 -1.51 -9.89
CA PRO A 106 6.92 -2.37 -8.73
C PRO A 106 7.59 -3.73 -8.97
N VAL A 107 8.15 -4.31 -7.91
CA VAL A 107 8.60 -5.70 -7.95
C VAL A 107 7.37 -6.61 -8.00
N GLU A 108 7.36 -7.56 -8.93
CA GLU A 108 6.37 -8.64 -9.03
C GLU A 108 7.06 -10.00 -9.22
N THR A 109 6.26 -11.08 -9.24
CA THR A 109 6.74 -12.47 -9.17
C THR A 109 7.47 -12.76 -7.85
N VAL A 110 6.89 -12.27 -6.75
CA VAL A 110 7.37 -12.46 -5.37
C VAL A 110 6.32 -13.21 -4.55
N SER A 111 6.74 -14.17 -3.72
CA SER A 111 5.86 -14.86 -2.78
C SER A 111 5.59 -14.03 -1.53
N TYR A 112 4.64 -14.48 -0.69
CA TYR A 112 4.43 -13.89 0.64
C TYR A 112 5.65 -14.11 1.54
N GLU A 113 6.35 -15.22 1.40
CA GLU A 113 7.54 -15.54 2.18
C GLU A 113 8.72 -14.66 1.76
N ASP A 114 8.93 -14.47 0.45
CA ASP A 114 9.89 -13.48 -0.08
C ASP A 114 9.56 -12.08 0.47
N ALA A 115 8.26 -11.81 0.70
CA ALA A 115 7.81 -10.53 1.20
C ALA A 115 8.25 -10.23 2.62
N LEU A 116 8.02 -11.20 3.49
CA LEU A 116 8.46 -11.17 4.87
C LEU A 116 9.99 -11.14 4.94
N GLU A 117 10.68 -11.89 4.08
CA GLU A 117 12.14 -11.89 4.01
C GLU A 117 12.69 -10.50 3.63
N PHE A 118 12.10 -9.83 2.64
CA PHE A 118 12.47 -8.45 2.29
C PHE A 118 12.29 -7.50 3.48
N CYS A 119 11.16 -7.58 4.18
CA CYS A 119 10.88 -6.76 5.36
C CYS A 119 11.93 -6.99 6.48
N GLN A 120 12.27 -8.25 6.72
CA GLN A 120 13.26 -8.65 7.71
C GLN A 120 14.66 -8.14 7.33
N LYS A 121 15.11 -8.41 6.10
CA LYS A 121 16.42 -7.95 5.61
C LYS A 121 16.54 -6.43 5.59
N LEU A 122 15.49 -5.72 5.22
CA LEU A 122 15.45 -4.26 5.28
C LEU A 122 15.57 -3.76 6.73
N SER A 123 14.87 -4.39 7.67
CA SER A 123 15.01 -4.11 9.12
C SER A 123 16.42 -4.40 9.62
N ASP A 124 17.08 -5.39 9.04
CA ASP A 124 18.39 -5.84 9.46
C ASP A 124 19.55 -5.01 8.93
N LEU A 125 19.31 -4.09 7.98
CA LEU A 125 20.32 -3.19 7.46
C LEU A 125 20.92 -2.34 8.59
N PRO A 126 22.26 -2.16 8.64
CA PRO A 126 22.92 -1.39 9.71
C PRO A 126 22.34 0.01 9.90
N ALA A 127 22.04 0.71 8.81
CA ALA A 127 21.47 2.05 8.84
C ALA A 127 20.07 2.10 9.45
N GLU A 128 19.26 1.05 9.29
CA GLU A 128 17.89 0.97 9.83
C GLU A 128 17.91 0.50 11.28
N LYS A 129 18.76 -0.48 11.61
CA LYS A 129 19.02 -0.91 13.00
C LYS A 129 19.52 0.23 13.88
N ALA A 130 20.44 1.05 13.37
CA ALA A 130 21.04 2.15 14.13
C ALA A 130 20.00 3.18 14.62
N VAL A 131 18.87 3.30 13.92
CA VAL A 131 17.76 4.20 14.27
C VAL A 131 16.53 3.43 14.77
N GLY A 132 16.67 2.14 15.09
CA GLY A 132 15.60 1.31 15.67
C GLY A 132 14.42 1.05 14.74
N ARG A 133 14.60 1.17 13.42
CA ARG A 133 13.53 0.97 12.44
C ARG A 133 13.29 -0.51 12.17
N LYS A 134 12.02 -0.88 12.13
CA LYS A 134 11.55 -2.23 11.80
C LYS A 134 10.51 -2.13 10.71
N TYR A 135 10.38 -3.20 9.95
CA TYR A 135 9.61 -3.20 8.74
C TYR A 135 8.83 -4.52 8.66
N ARG A 136 7.53 -4.46 8.36
CA ARG A 136 6.63 -5.62 8.22
C ARG A 136 5.57 -5.36 7.14
N LEU A 137 4.86 -6.36 6.65
CA LEU A 137 3.66 -6.12 5.82
C LEU A 137 2.55 -5.40 6.60
N PRO A 138 1.60 -4.73 5.90
CA PRO A 138 0.50 -4.07 6.57
C PRO A 138 -0.53 -5.14 6.94
N THR A 139 -1.32 -4.88 7.96
CA THR A 139 -2.57 -5.64 8.12
C THR A 139 -3.55 -5.23 7.01
N GLU A 140 -4.53 -6.08 6.73
CA GLU A 140 -5.59 -5.76 5.78
C GLU A 140 -6.32 -4.46 6.16
N ALA A 141 -6.59 -4.27 7.46
CA ALA A 141 -7.22 -3.05 7.98
C ALA A 141 -6.37 -1.79 7.80
N GLU A 142 -5.04 -1.87 8.06
CA GLU A 142 -4.14 -0.75 7.81
C GLU A 142 -4.08 -0.38 6.33
N TRP A 143 -4.04 -1.40 5.46
CA TRP A 143 -4.05 -1.21 4.03
C TRP A 143 -5.34 -0.54 3.56
N GLU A 144 -6.50 -1.04 3.96
CA GLU A 144 -7.79 -0.46 3.55
C GLU A 144 -7.99 0.95 4.12
N TYR A 145 -7.60 1.20 5.37
CA TYR A 145 -7.65 2.53 5.98
C TYR A 145 -6.86 3.56 5.16
N CYS A 146 -5.65 3.20 4.73
CA CYS A 146 -4.83 4.06 3.88
C CYS A 146 -5.39 4.19 2.47
N SER A 147 -5.82 3.09 1.86
CA SER A 147 -6.41 3.08 0.51
C SER A 147 -7.64 3.97 0.41
N ARG A 148 -8.48 4.01 1.46
CA ARG A 148 -9.66 4.88 1.51
C ARG A 148 -9.30 6.36 1.68
N ALA A 149 -8.24 6.69 2.42
CA ALA A 149 -7.86 8.08 2.71
C ALA A 149 -9.04 8.96 3.18
N GLY A 150 -9.92 8.39 4.01
CA GLY A 150 -11.11 9.05 4.53
C GLY A 150 -12.35 9.04 3.61
N THR A 151 -12.27 8.49 2.40
CA THR A 151 -13.45 8.34 1.54
C THR A 151 -14.26 7.08 1.86
N SER A 152 -15.54 7.12 1.52
CA SER A 152 -16.46 5.98 1.59
C SER A 152 -16.92 5.50 0.21
N THR A 153 -16.27 5.97 -0.84
CA THR A 153 -16.54 5.62 -2.23
C THR A 153 -15.80 4.34 -2.62
N PRO A 154 -16.17 3.66 -3.73
CA PRO A 154 -15.47 2.46 -4.20
C PRO A 154 -13.97 2.68 -4.44
N PHE A 155 -13.58 3.89 -4.87
CA PHE A 155 -12.19 4.29 -5.07
C PHE A 155 -11.90 5.60 -4.33
N HIS A 156 -10.66 5.86 -3.94
CA HIS A 156 -10.28 7.13 -3.29
C HIS A 156 -10.52 8.37 -4.17
N PHE A 157 -10.62 8.19 -5.49
CA PHE A 157 -10.92 9.25 -6.46
C PHE A 157 -12.37 9.23 -6.96
N GLY A 158 -13.27 8.50 -6.29
CA GLY A 158 -14.72 8.57 -6.55
C GLY A 158 -15.36 7.23 -6.94
N HIS A 159 -16.36 7.29 -7.81
CA HIS A 159 -17.26 6.17 -8.12
C HIS A 159 -16.96 5.45 -9.44
N GLU A 160 -16.04 5.96 -10.24
CA GLU A 160 -15.75 5.43 -11.57
C GLU A 160 -14.28 5.08 -11.72
N MET A 161 -14.00 3.97 -12.38
CA MET A 161 -12.65 3.52 -12.74
C MET A 161 -12.66 3.07 -14.19
N LYS A 162 -11.81 3.69 -15.02
CA LYS A 162 -11.66 3.32 -16.44
C LYS A 162 -10.19 3.17 -16.89
N GLY A 163 -9.24 3.11 -15.95
CA GLY A 163 -7.82 2.96 -16.26
C GLY A 163 -7.05 4.27 -16.46
N THR A 164 -7.68 5.43 -16.26
CA THR A 164 -7.00 6.74 -16.33
C THR A 164 -6.43 7.21 -15.00
N GLN A 165 -7.00 6.74 -13.88
CA GLN A 165 -6.61 7.09 -12.51
C GLN A 165 -5.76 6.01 -11.84
N ALA A 166 -5.71 4.81 -12.41
CA ALA A 166 -4.89 3.69 -11.95
C ALA A 166 -4.61 2.74 -13.12
N ASN A 167 -3.57 1.90 -13.00
CA ASN A 167 -3.26 0.91 -14.01
C ASN A 167 -4.16 -0.33 -13.88
N CYS A 168 -5.22 -0.41 -14.69
CA CYS A 168 -6.14 -1.55 -14.75
C CYS A 168 -6.53 -1.91 -16.20
N ASP A 169 -7.33 -2.95 -16.40
CA ASP A 169 -7.91 -3.24 -17.71
C ASP A 169 -9.10 -2.30 -17.98
N GLY A 170 -8.83 -1.17 -18.63
CA GLY A 170 -9.86 -0.18 -19.01
C GLY A 170 -10.92 -0.69 -20.00
N ASN A 171 -10.82 -1.92 -20.52
CA ASN A 171 -11.91 -2.54 -21.28
C ASN A 171 -13.10 -2.97 -20.41
N PHE A 172 -12.89 -3.08 -19.09
CA PHE A 172 -13.89 -3.45 -18.09
C PHE A 172 -14.03 -2.34 -17.04
N PRO A 173 -14.56 -1.16 -17.42
CA PRO A 173 -14.71 -0.04 -16.49
C PRO A 173 -15.73 -0.34 -15.39
N TYR A 174 -15.56 0.31 -14.25
CA TYR A 174 -16.50 0.34 -13.14
C TYR A 174 -17.21 1.70 -13.08
N GLY A 175 -18.51 1.69 -12.78
CA GLY A 175 -19.32 2.91 -12.61
C GLY A 175 -19.66 3.66 -13.91
N THR A 176 -19.03 3.31 -15.04
CA THR A 176 -19.22 3.95 -16.34
C THR A 176 -19.24 2.92 -17.48
N THR A 177 -19.75 3.31 -18.65
CA THR A 177 -19.66 2.52 -19.90
C THR A 177 -18.48 2.95 -20.79
N GLU A 178 -17.81 4.04 -20.45
CA GLU A 178 -16.66 4.54 -21.21
C GLU A 178 -15.42 3.67 -20.94
N LYS A 179 -14.89 3.05 -22.00
CA LYS A 179 -13.64 2.31 -21.92
C LYS A 179 -12.45 3.25 -21.83
N GLY A 180 -11.41 2.84 -21.12
CA GLY A 180 -10.13 3.54 -21.12
C GLY A 180 -8.96 2.61 -21.41
N PRO A 181 -7.73 3.03 -21.09
CA PRO A 181 -6.52 2.33 -21.51
C PRO A 181 -6.35 0.99 -20.79
N TYR A 182 -5.66 0.07 -21.46
CA TYR A 182 -5.18 -1.18 -20.87
C TYR A 182 -3.72 -1.39 -21.28
N LEU A 183 -2.79 -1.13 -20.35
CA LEU A 183 -1.36 -1.07 -20.65
C LEU A 183 -0.73 -2.45 -20.89
N LYS A 184 -1.33 -3.53 -20.36
CA LYS A 184 -0.79 -4.91 -20.42
C LYS A 184 0.64 -5.04 -19.85
N LYS A 185 1.03 -4.13 -18.96
CA LYS A 185 2.31 -4.10 -18.25
C LYS A 185 2.20 -3.29 -16.96
N THR A 186 3.18 -3.42 -16.08
CA THR A 186 3.33 -2.54 -14.91
C THR A 186 3.70 -1.11 -15.34
N SER A 187 3.38 -0.15 -14.48
CA SER A 187 3.75 1.26 -14.65
C SER A 187 4.73 1.66 -13.56
N PRO A 188 5.60 2.66 -13.78
CA PRO A 188 6.44 3.20 -12.71
C PRO A 188 5.59 3.62 -11.52
N VAL A 189 6.08 3.41 -10.30
CA VAL A 189 5.38 3.88 -9.10
C VAL A 189 5.22 5.41 -9.15
N GLY A 190 4.09 5.92 -8.65
CA GLY A 190 3.77 7.35 -8.72
C GLY A 190 3.33 7.86 -10.10
N SER A 191 2.99 6.98 -11.05
CA SER A 191 2.47 7.38 -12.38
C SER A 191 1.06 7.99 -12.34
N TYR A 192 0.34 7.87 -11.22
CA TYR A 192 -1.04 8.33 -11.05
C TYR A 192 -1.15 9.27 -9.86
N PRO A 193 -2.22 10.10 -9.77
CA PRO A 193 -2.43 10.98 -8.63
C PRO A 193 -2.49 10.20 -7.32
N ALA A 194 -1.83 10.74 -6.28
CA ALA A 194 -1.92 10.19 -4.94
C ALA A 194 -3.33 10.36 -4.33
N ASN A 195 -3.67 9.52 -3.37
CA ASN A 195 -4.77 9.79 -2.45
C ASN A 195 -4.41 10.92 -1.47
N ALA A 196 -5.42 11.38 -0.71
CA ALA A 196 -5.30 12.52 0.20
C ALA A 196 -4.39 12.25 1.42
#